data_AF-A0AAN8KZ49-F1
#
_entry.id   AF-A0AAN8KZ49-F1
#
_cell.length_a   1.000
_cell.length_b   1.000
_cell.length_c   1.000
_cell.angle_alpha   90.00
_cell.angle_beta   90.00
_cell.angle_gamma   90.00
#
_symmetry.space_group_name_H-M   'P 1'
#
loop_
_entity.id
_entity.type
_entity.pdbx_description
1 polymer ?
#
loop_
_entity_poly.entity_id
_entity_poly.type
_entity_poly.pdbx_seq_one_letter_code
_entity_poly.pdbx_strand_id
1 'polypeptide(L)' 'MGRHFGDLAKIRHVITYSLSPFEQRAFPNYFSKGIPNVWRRFTSSVFKVAPQ' A
#
# COMPACT_ATOMS: atom_id res chain seq x y z
N MET A 1 0.84 -18.14 23.57
CA MET A 1 1.02 -18.97 22.36
C MET A 1 0.63 -18.12 21.17
N GLY A 2 1.63 -17.56 20.47
CA GLY A 2 1.45 -16.47 19.51
C GLY A 2 1.03 -16.97 18.14
N ARG A 3 0.32 -16.14 17.37
CA ARG A 3 0.16 -16.37 15.93
C ARG A 3 1.54 -16.19 15.29
N HIS A 4 2.02 -17.22 14.60
CA HIS A 4 3.33 -17.23 13.95
C HIS A 4 3.17 -17.56 12.46
N PHE A 5 4.17 -17.21 11.65
CA PHE A 5 4.21 -17.65 10.25
C PHE A 5 4.11 -19.18 10.19
N GLY A 6 3.13 -19.68 9.42
CA GLY A 6 2.76 -21.10 9.36
C GLY A 6 1.39 -21.42 9.95
N ASP A 7 0.88 -20.60 10.88
CA ASP A 7 -0.44 -20.78 11.53
C ASP A 7 -1.22 -19.46 11.63
N LEU A 8 -1.37 -18.77 10.48
CA LEU A 8 -2.04 -17.47 10.39
C LEU A 8 -3.47 -17.60 9.86
N ALA A 9 -3.62 -18.26 8.71
CA ALA A 9 -4.89 -18.35 8.00
C ALA A 9 -4.88 -19.51 6.97
N LYS A 10 -6.06 -20.00 6.62
CA LYS A 10 -6.25 -20.98 5.53
C LYS A 10 -6.59 -20.23 4.23
N ILE A 11 -5.60 -20.08 3.35
CA ILE A 11 -5.73 -19.41 2.04
C ILE A 11 -5.52 -20.45 0.93
N ARG A 12 -6.32 -20.43 -0.14
CA ARG A 12 -6.20 -21.36 -1.28
C ARG A 12 -6.26 -20.59 -2.59
N HIS A 13 -5.46 -21.00 -3.57
CA HIS A 13 -5.49 -20.52 -4.97
C HIS A 13 -5.25 -19.01 -5.17
N VAL A 14 -4.32 -18.41 -4.42
CA VAL A 14 -3.89 -17.02 -4.64
C VAL A 14 -2.46 -17.04 -5.18
N ILE A 15 -2.25 -16.55 -6.40
CA ILE A 15 -0.93 -16.45 -7.04
C ILE A 15 -0.49 -14.98 -7.00
N THR A 16 0.71 -14.72 -6.49
CA THR A 16 1.30 -13.39 -6.42
C THR A 16 2.60 -13.34 -7.20
N TYR A 17 2.78 -12.31 -8.01
CA TYR A 17 4.00 -12.08 -8.77
C TYR A 17 4.79 -10.92 -8.16
N SER A 18 6.11 -11.00 -8.25
CA SER A 18 7.01 -9.96 -7.73
C SER A 18 8.25 -9.91 -8.62
N LEU A 19 8.80 -8.71 -8.81
CA LEU A 19 10.06 -8.48 -9.52
C LEU A 19 11.19 -8.27 -8.50
N SER A 20 12.43 -8.55 -8.89
CA SER A 20 13.57 -8.32 -8.00
C SER A 20 13.71 -6.82 -7.67
N PRO A 21 14.07 -6.43 -6.43
CA PRO A 21 14.27 -5.02 -6.08
C PRO A 21 15.30 -4.30 -6.97
N PHE A 22 16.30 -5.04 -7.48
CA PHE A 22 17.34 -4.50 -8.36
C PHE A 22 16.85 -4.24 -9.79
N GLU A 23 15.70 -4.79 -10.17
CA GLU A 23 15.06 -4.56 -11.46
C GLU A 23 14.01 -3.44 -11.39
N GLN A 24 13.60 -3.07 -10.18
CA GLN A 24 12.60 -2.04 -9.94
C GLN A 24 13.25 -0.68 -9.69
N ARG A 25 12.52 0.39 -10.01
CA ARG A 25 12.90 1.75 -9.60
C ARG A 25 12.48 1.95 -8.14
N ALA A 26 13.34 2.55 -7.32
CA ALA A 26 13.01 2.86 -5.93
C ALA A 26 11.84 3.85 -5.78
N PHE A 27 11.72 4.81 -6.71
CA PHE A 27 10.65 5.81 -6.73
C PHE A 27 9.92 5.84 -8.10
N PRO A 28 9.06 4.85 -8.40
CA PRO A 28 8.32 4.83 -9.64
C PRO A 28 7.14 5.81 -9.60
N ASN A 29 6.85 6.48 -10.72
CA ASN A 29 5.62 7.27 -10.91
C ASN A 29 5.37 8.38 -9.85
N TYR A 30 6.44 9.01 -9.37
CA TYR A 30 6.35 10.01 -8.29
C TYR A 30 5.36 11.16 -8.61
N PHE A 31 5.49 11.79 -9.77
CA PHE A 31 4.61 12.89 -10.18
C PHE A 31 3.27 12.40 -10.71
N SER A 32 3.25 11.34 -11.51
CA SER A 32 2.04 10.85 -12.19
C SER A 32 1.07 10.10 -11.26
N LYS A 33 1.58 9.49 -10.18
CA LYS A 33 0.77 8.71 -9.23
C LYS A 33 0.98 9.11 -7.77
N GLY A 34 2.19 9.49 -7.38
CA GLY A 34 2.50 9.88 -5.99
C GLY A 34 1.73 11.11 -5.55
N ILE A 35 1.99 12.26 -6.19
CA ILE A 35 1.35 13.55 -5.84
C ILE A 35 -0.19 13.48 -5.95
N PRO A 36 -0.80 12.94 -7.04
CA PRO A 36 -2.25 12.82 -7.11
C PRO A 36 -2.86 11.96 -6.00
N ASN A 37 -2.18 10.89 -5.58
CA ASN A 37 -2.67 10.06 -4.47
C ASN A 37 -2.54 10.76 -3.12
N VAL A 38 -1.48 11.56 -2.90
CA VAL A 38 -1.35 12.38 -1.69
C VAL A 38 -2.47 13.41 -1.62
N TRP A 39 -2.74 14.11 -2.73
CA TRP A 39 -3.86 15.06 -2.80
C TRP A 39 -5.20 14.37 -2.52
N ARG A 40 -5.47 13.22 -3.15
CA ARG A 40 -6.68 12.41 -2.89
C ARG A 40 -6.81 12.04 -1.41
N ARG A 41 -5.71 11.66 -0.75
CA ARG A 41 -5.72 11.32 0.68
C ARG A 41 -6.03 12.56 1.53
N PHE A 42 -5.39 13.69 1.23
CA PHE A 42 -5.61 14.96 1.95
C PHE A 42 -7.06 15.43 1.84
N THR A 43 -7.63 15.50 0.63
CA THR A 43 -9.01 15.97 0.44
C THR A 43 -10.03 15.05 1.09
N SER A 44 -9.73 13.74 1.22
CA SER A 44 -10.61 12.79 1.90
C SER A 44 -10.65 12.93 3.43
N SER A 45 -9.62 13.53 4.03
CA SER A 45 -9.50 13.66 5.49
C SER A 45 -9.73 15.09 5.99
N VAL A 46 -9.41 16.12 5.20
CA VAL A 46 -9.43 17.52 5.65
C VAL A 46 -10.81 17.93 6.19
N PHE A 47 -11.91 17.53 5.55
CA PHE A 47 -13.26 17.86 6.01
C PHE A 47 -13.74 17.05 7.23
N LYS A 48 -12.98 16.03 7.66
CA LYS A 48 -13.27 15.28 8.90
C LYS A 48 -12.43 15.78 10.07
N VAL A 49 -11.22 16.26 9.80
CA VAL A 49 -10.23 16.63 10.83
C VAL A 49 -10.24 18.14 11.10
N ALA A 50 -10.32 18.98 10.07
CA ALA A 50 -10.30 20.44 10.23
C ALA A 50 -11.54 21.07 10.91
N PRO A 51 -12.75 20.48 10.91
CA PRO A 51 -13.89 21.04 11.64
C PRO A 51 -13.91 20.73 13.15
N GLN A 52 -12.91 20.03 13.69
CA GLN A 52 -12.74 19.86 15.15
C GLN A 52 -12.18 21.13 15.80
#